data_AF-A0A832X3K5-F1
#
_entry.id   AF-A0A832X3K5-F1
#
_cell.length_a   1.000
_cell.length_b   1.000
_cell.length_c   1.000
_cell.angle_alpha   90.00
_cell.angle_beta   90.00
_cell.angle_gamma   90.00
#
_symmetry.space_group_name_H-M   'P 1'
#
loop_
_entity.id
_entity.type
_entity.pdbx_description
1 polymer ?
#
loop_
_entity_poly.entity_id
_entity_poly.type
_entity_poly.pdbx_seq_one_letter_code
_entity_poly.pdbx_strand_id
1 'polypeptide(L)' 'MTANRCTSCGSELKADPMSVEFPCPGCFEQSVGRCGRCKKLSREYKCVCGFIGP' A
#
# COMPACT_ATOMS: atom_id res chain seq x y z
N MET A 1 -5.30 -10.65 -8.18
CA MET A 1 -5.82 -9.40 -8.75
C MET A 1 -4.88 -8.28 -8.34
N THR A 2 -4.32 -7.54 -9.29
CA THR A 2 -3.28 -6.52 -9.10
C THR A 2 -3.77 -5.37 -8.22
N ALA A 3 -2.98 -4.93 -7.24
CA ALA A 3 -3.37 -3.84 -6.35
C ALA A 3 -3.18 -2.50 -7.09
N ASN A 4 -4.14 -2.13 -7.93
CA ASN A 4 -4.05 -0.89 -8.72
C ASN A 4 -4.16 0.39 -7.87
N ARG A 5 -4.45 0.27 -6.57
CA ARG A 5 -4.75 1.40 -5.68
C ARG A 5 -3.97 1.33 -4.37
N CYS A 6 -3.61 2.51 -3.88
CA CYS A 6 -2.95 2.65 -2.60
C CYS A 6 -3.90 2.32 -1.44
N THR A 7 -3.46 1.47 -0.51
CA THR A 7 -4.25 1.08 0.67
C THR A 7 -4.54 2.23 1.63
N SER A 8 -3.73 3.31 1.61
CA SER A 8 -3.84 4.42 2.56
C SER A 8 -4.60 5.65 2.00
N CYS A 9 -4.51 5.91 0.69
CA CYS A 9 -5.19 7.06 0.06
C CYS A 9 -6.15 6.70 -1.08
N GLY A 10 -6.17 5.46 -1.55
CA GLY A 10 -6.98 5.03 -2.69
C GLY A 10 -6.49 5.51 -4.07
N SER A 11 -5.38 6.26 -4.13
CA SER A 11 -4.81 6.75 -5.40
C SER A 11 -4.31 5.61 -6.27
N GLU A 12 -4.41 5.77 -7.59
CA GLU A 12 -3.93 4.78 -8.55
C GLU A 12 -2.40 4.69 -8.53
N LEU A 13 -1.86 3.52 -8.20
CA LEU A 13 -0.42 3.28 -8.19
C LEU A 13 0.17 3.36 -9.60
N LYS A 14 -0.60 2.94 -10.61
CA LYS A 14 -0.17 2.94 -12.02
C LYS A 14 0.12 4.35 -12.55
N ALA A 15 -0.49 5.37 -11.96
CA ALA A 15 -0.24 6.77 -12.30
C ALA A 15 0.93 7.37 -11.50
N ASP A 16 1.40 6.70 -10.45
CA ASP A 16 2.40 7.20 -9.51
C ASP A 16 3.73 6.44 -9.73
N PRO A 17 4.76 7.05 -10.33
CA PRO A 17 6.02 6.36 -10.63
C PRO A 17 6.82 5.99 -9.37
N MET A 18 6.49 6.60 -8.22
CA MET A 18 7.05 6.25 -6.91
C MET A 18 6.18 5.25 -6.14
N SER A 19 5.20 4.63 -6.80
CA SER A 19 4.44 3.55 -6.20
C SER A 19 5.30 2.32 -5.96
N VAL A 20 5.04 1.65 -4.84
CA VAL A 20 5.67 0.37 -4.49
C VAL A 20 4.58 -0.63 -4.16
N GLU A 21 4.75 -1.86 -4.63
CA GLU A 21 3.90 -3.00 -4.26
C GLU A 21 4.78 -3.99 -3.51
N PHE A 22 4.33 -4.40 -2.31
CA PHE A 22 5.05 -5.37 -1.48
C PHE A 22 4.06 -6.25 -0.72
N PRO A 23 4.41 -7.51 -0.43
CA PRO A 23 3.54 -8.39 0.35
C PRO A 23 3.41 -7.87 1.79
N CYS A 24 2.20 -7.96 2.35
CA CYS A 24 1.97 -7.58 3.74
C CYS A 24 2.83 -8.43 4.69
N PRO A 25 3.61 -7.85 5.62
CA PRO A 25 4.42 -8.62 6.56
C PRO A 25 3.60 -9.37 7.64
N GLY A 26 2.30 -9.08 7.76
CA GLY A 26 1.42 -9.75 8.71
C GLY A 26 0.82 -11.06 8.18
N CYS A 27 0.33 -11.06 6.94
CA CYS A 27 -0.31 -12.23 6.34
C CYS A 27 0.44 -12.81 5.14
N PHE A 28 1.38 -12.09 4.53
CA PHE A 28 2.11 -12.43 3.29
C PHE A 28 1.26 -12.81 2.06
N GLU A 29 -0.06 -12.87 2.23
CA GLU A 29 -1.01 -13.36 1.23
C GLU A 29 -1.56 -12.24 0.35
N GLN A 30 -1.51 -10.99 0.84
CA GLN A 30 -1.97 -9.83 0.11
C GLN A 30 -0.84 -8.86 -0.23
N SER A 31 -0.83 -8.42 -1.49
CA SER A 31 -0.01 -7.33 -1.98
C SER A 31 -0.55 -5.99 -1.50
N VAL A 32 0.28 -5.23 -0.78
CA VAL A 32 0.00 -3.88 -0.33
C VAL A 32 0.61 -2.91 -1.31
N GLY A 33 -0.24 -2.07 -1.88
CA GLY A 33 0.15 -1.00 -2.75
C GLY A 33 0.31 0.32 -2.01
N ARG A 34 1.46 0.99 -2.15
CA ARG A 34 1.69 2.33 -1.58
C ARG A 34 2.21 3.31 -2.61
N CYS A 35 1.54 4.45 -2.74
CA CYS A 35 2.01 5.54 -3.58
C CYS A 35 3.19 6.27 -2.91
N GLY A 36 4.00 6.95 -3.72
CA GLY A 36 5.17 7.67 -3.21
C GLY A 36 4.79 8.74 -2.18
N ARG A 37 3.62 9.36 -2.36
CA ARG A 37 3.11 10.39 -1.46
C ARG A 37 2.80 9.86 -0.05
N CYS A 38 2.10 8.74 0.07
CA CYS A 38 1.83 8.12 1.37
C CYS A 38 3.11 7.61 2.03
N LYS A 39 4.06 7.12 1.23
CA LYS A 39 5.38 6.70 1.72
C LYS A 39 6.18 7.88 2.26
N LYS A 40 6.10 9.04 1.60
CA LYS A 40 6.77 10.30 2.00
C LYS A 40 6.12 10.94 3.23
N LEU A 41 4.82 10.74 3.40
CA LEU A 41 4.05 11.21 4.55
C LEU A 41 4.01 10.20 5.71
N SER A 42 4.65 9.02 5.56
CA SER A 42 4.56 7.89 6.51
C SER A 42 3.12 7.63 6.97
N ARG A 43 2.19 7.67 6.02
CA ARG A 43 0.76 7.61 6.31
C ARG A 43 0.42 6.18 6.68
N GLU A 44 -0.22 5.94 7.81
CA GLU A 44 -0.56 4.58 8.24
C GLU A 44 -1.45 3.85 7.22
N TYR A 45 -1.21 2.55 7.01
CA TYR A 45 -2.15 1.64 6.35
C TYR A 45 -2.57 0.59 7.33
N LYS A 46 -3.85 0.26 7.26
CA LYS A 46 -4.38 -0.97 7.79
C LYS A 46 -4.48 -1.99 6.66
N CYS A 47 -3.81 -3.12 6.81
CA CYS A 47 -4.07 -4.29 5.98
C CYS A 47 -5.33 -5.01 6.50
N VAL A 48 -5.99 -5.78 5.62
CA VAL A 48 -7.19 -6.57 5.96
C VAL A 48 -6.90 -7.59 7.07
N CYS A 49 -5.67 -8.08 7.16
CA CYS A 49 -5.25 -8.98 8.25
C CYS A 49 -5.14 -8.31 9.62
N GLY A 50 -5.35 -7.00 9.72
CA GLY A 50 -5.25 -6.23 10.97
C GLY A 50 -3.86 -5.61 11.21
N PHE A 51 -2.88 -5.86 10.35
CA PHE A 51 -1.57 -5.22 10.44
C PHE A 51 -1.70 -3.71 10.16
N ILE A 52 -1.24 -2.88 11.10
CA ILE A 52 -1.17 -1.42 10.94
C ILE A 52 0.31 -1.05 10.80
N GLY A 53 0.70 -0.59 9.62
CA GLY A 53 2.06 -0.14 9.34
C GLY A 53 2.07 1.32 8.86
N PRO A 54 3.22 2.00 8.90
CA PRO A 54 3.38 3.36 8.38
C PRO A 54 3.49 3.45 6.85
#